data_AF-A0A6G1JYR3-F1
#
_entry.id   AF-A0A6G1JYR3-F1
#
_cell.length_a   1.000
_cell.length_b   1.000
_cell.length_c   1.000
_cell.angle_alpha   90.00
_cell.angle_beta   90.00
_cell.angle_gamma   90.00
#
_symmetry.space_group_name_H-M   'P 1'
#
loop_
_entity.id
_entity.type
_entity.pdbx_description
1 polymer ?
#
loop_
_entity_poly.entity_id
_entity_poly.type
_entity_poly.pdbx_seq_one_letter_code
_entity_poly.pdbx_strand_id
1 'polypeptide(L)'
;WLLRQSLFLELLYHNLSMSLYRPFISFTSTSSQETPTTDDHAASCARHAVTVTNTLHQVLTETDLLTGMSETFQWQWDAMLPLIGYLLAYPIGQFTFVARKALSTAMTVFELLCKNFENAADAANVDLLIDRHRTSL
;
A
#
# COMPACT_ATOMS: atom_id res chain seq x y z
N TRP A 1 -17.67 11.16 8.07
CA TRP A 1 -16.59 12.17 8.21
C TRP A 1 -15.53 11.73 9.20
N LEU A 2 -15.85 11.48 10.48
CA LEU A 2 -14.87 11.03 11.49
C LEU A 2 -14.11 9.75 11.11
N LEU A 3 -14.82 8.72 10.62
CA LEU A 3 -14.19 7.46 10.20
C LEU A 3 -13.09 7.65 9.14
N ARG A 4 -13.33 8.51 8.15
CA ARG A 4 -12.37 8.83 7.09
C ARG A 4 -11.13 9.54 7.64
N GLN A 5 -11.31 10.46 8.59
CA GLN A 5 -10.21 11.19 9.23
C GLN A 5 -9.36 10.28 10.10
N SER A 6 -9.98 9.40 10.88
CA SER A 6 -9.28 8.40 11.68
C SER A 6 -8.48 7.44 10.82
N LEU A 7 -9.07 6.95 9.73
CA LEU A 7 -8.38 6.09 8.76
C LEU A 7 -7.18 6.80 8.13
N PHE A 8 -7.35 8.07 7.73
CA PHE A 8 -6.26 8.85 7.16
C PHE A 8 -5.10 9.02 8.14
N LEU A 9 -5.40 9.29 9.41
CA LEU A 9 -4.40 9.44 10.46
C LEU A 9 -3.65 8.12 10.71
N GLU A 10 -4.38 7.00 10.73
CA GLU A 10 -3.80 5.66 10.85
C GLU A 10 -2.84 5.37 9.69
N LEU A 11 -3.29 5.57 8.45
CA LEU A 11 -2.44 5.37 7.27
C LEU A 11 -1.22 6.28 7.27
N LEU A 12 -1.36 7.54 7.69
CA LEU A 12 -0.24 8.48 7.80
C LEU A 12 0.77 8.04 8.87
N TYR A 13 0.29 7.58 10.02
CA TYR A 13 1.13 7.05 11.09
C TYR A 13 2.00 5.89 10.57
N HIS A 14 1.38 4.90 9.92
CA HIS A 14 2.13 3.76 9.38
C HIS A 14 3.11 4.17 8.27
N ASN A 15 2.74 5.11 7.39
CA ASN A 15 3.64 5.63 6.36
C ASN A 15 4.88 6.34 6.94
N LEU A 16 4.69 7.14 7.99
CA LEU A 16 5.80 7.78 8.68
C LEU A 16 6.69 6.76 9.38
N SER A 17 6.11 5.78 10.08
CA SER A 17 6.87 4.69 10.71
C SER A 17 7.66 3.87 9.70
N MET A 18 7.08 3.57 8.53
CA MET A 18 7.81 2.91 7.44
C MET A 18 9.02 3.76 7.02
N SER A 19 8.83 5.06 6.79
CA SER A 19 9.92 5.98 6.43
C SER A 19 11.05 5.98 7.46
N LEU A 20 10.72 5.93 8.76
CA LEU A 20 11.70 5.89 9.85
C LEU A 20 12.49 4.57 9.88
N TYR A 21 11.82 3.44 9.67
CA TYR A 21 12.45 2.12 9.78
C TYR A 21 13.07 1.61 8.47
N ARG A 22 12.75 2.21 7.33
CA ARG A 22 13.23 1.77 6.00
C ARG A 22 14.76 1.65 5.89
N PRO A 23 15.58 2.55 6.48
CA PRO A 23 17.04 2.44 6.43
C PRO A 23 17.60 1.17 7.10
N PHE A 24 16.84 0.52 7.98
CA PHE A 24 17.29 -0.68 8.69
C PHE A 24 17.14 -1.95 7.86
N ILE A 25 16.44 -1.91 6.71
CA ILE A 25 16.43 -3.02 5.76
C ILE A 25 17.79 -3.04 5.04
N SER A 26 18.71 -3.85 5.56
CA SER A 26 20.06 -3.98 5.01
C SER A 26 20.19 -5.20 4.09
N PHE A 27 20.85 -5.01 2.95
CA PHE A 27 21.20 -6.09 2.02
C PHE A 27 22.65 -6.57 2.19
N THR A 28 23.37 -6.07 3.20
CA THR A 28 24.79 -6.39 3.39
C THR A 28 24.96 -7.80 3.92
N SER A 29 25.60 -8.66 3.12
CA SER A 29 25.83 -10.09 3.38
C SER A 29 26.85 -10.40 4.48
N THR A 30 27.02 -9.56 5.49
CA THR A 30 27.93 -9.83 6.61
C THR A 30 27.27 -10.81 7.57
N SER A 31 27.22 -12.07 7.15
CA SER A 31 26.76 -13.27 7.87
C SER A 31 27.44 -13.53 9.22
N SER A 32 28.33 -12.65 9.67
CA SER A 32 29.18 -12.80 10.84
C SER A 32 28.86 -11.84 12.00
N GLN A 33 27.96 -10.87 11.83
CA GLN A 33 27.50 -10.02 12.93
C GLN A 33 25.97 -10.07 13.03
N GLU A 34 25.48 -10.76 14.06
CA GLU A 34 24.08 -10.67 14.46
C GLU A 34 23.78 -9.22 14.87
N THR A 35 22.85 -8.56 14.18
CA THR A 35 22.41 -7.20 14.49
C THR A 35 20.93 -7.23 14.91
N PRO A 36 20.61 -7.81 16.08
CA PRO A 36 19.22 -8.09 16.48
C PRO A 36 18.35 -6.84 16.49
N THR A 37 18.88 -5.70 16.96
CA THR A 37 18.15 -4.42 16.96
C THR A 37 17.83 -3.92 15.55
N THR A 38 18.77 -4.07 14.60
CA THR A 38 18.56 -3.68 13.20
C THR A 38 17.52 -4.58 12.55
N ASP A 39 17.59 -5.89 12.83
CA ASP A 39 16.65 -6.88 12.29
C ASP A 39 15.24 -6.66 12.84
N ASP A 40 15.10 -6.30 14.12
CA ASP A 40 13.83 -5.93 14.73
C ASP A 40 13.23 -4.65 14.13
N HIS A 41 14.07 -3.67 13.79
CA HIS A 41 13.64 -2.47 13.08
C HIS A 41 13.23 -2.75 11.63
N ALA A 42 13.98 -3.59 10.91
CA ALA A 42 13.61 -4.04 9.58
C ALA A 42 12.27 -4.80 9.58
N ALA A 43 12.09 -5.71 10.55
CA ALA A 43 10.83 -6.42 10.75
C ALA A 43 9.69 -5.46 11.12
N SER A 44 9.95 -4.42 11.92
CA SER A 44 8.96 -3.39 12.25
C SER A 44 8.54 -2.61 11.00
N CYS A 45 9.48 -2.21 10.14
CA CYS A 45 9.18 -1.60 8.84
C CYS A 45 8.22 -2.48 8.02
N ALA A 46 8.54 -3.77 7.90
CA ALA A 46 7.70 -4.73 7.17
C ALA A 46 6.31 -4.90 7.82
N ARG A 47 6.21 -4.90 9.17
CA ARG A 47 4.91 -4.94 9.87
C ARG A 47 4.04 -3.74 9.53
N HIS A 48 4.58 -2.51 9.54
CA HIS A 48 3.80 -1.34 9.15
C HIS A 48 3.32 -1.43 7.69
N ALA A 49 4.15 -1.96 6.79
CA ALA A 49 3.77 -2.19 5.39
C ALA A 49 2.66 -3.24 5.22
N VAL A 50 2.71 -4.32 6.01
CA VAL A 50 1.63 -5.32 6.08
C VAL A 50 0.33 -4.66 6.55
N THR A 51 0.38 -3.84 7.60
CA THR A 51 -0.81 -3.14 8.11
C THR A 51 -1.41 -2.22 7.05
N VAL A 52 -0.62 -1.35 6.42
CA VAL A 52 -1.12 -0.46 5.35
C VAL A 52 -1.78 -1.27 4.25
N THR A 53 -1.11 -2.31 3.75
CA THR A 53 -1.63 -3.13 2.66
C THR A 53 -2.96 -3.80 3.02
N ASN A 54 -3.06 -4.39 4.21
CA ASN A 54 -4.29 -5.04 4.66
C ASN A 54 -5.42 -4.04 4.90
N THR A 55 -5.12 -2.88 5.50
CA THR A 55 -6.09 -1.81 5.73
C THR A 55 -6.61 -1.27 4.39
N LEU A 56 -5.73 -1.02 3.41
CA LEU A 56 -6.15 -0.59 2.08
C LEU A 56 -7.01 -1.65 1.37
N HIS A 57 -6.60 -2.92 1.42
CA HIS A 57 -7.38 -4.01 0.85
C HIS A 57 -8.78 -4.09 1.45
N GLN A 58 -8.87 -4.05 2.79
CA GLN A 58 -10.15 -4.07 3.49
C GLN A 58 -11.02 -2.87 3.10
N VAL A 59 -10.47 -1.66 3.20
CA VAL A 59 -11.21 -0.43 2.91
C VAL A 59 -11.71 -0.39 1.47
N LEU A 60 -10.89 -0.78 0.49
CA LEU A 60 -11.29 -0.79 -0.92
C LEU A 60 -12.27 -1.91 -1.28
N THR A 61 -12.31 -3.00 -0.50
CA THR A 61 -13.24 -4.11 -0.73
C THR A 61 -14.58 -3.87 -0.03
N GLU A 62 -14.56 -3.27 1.16
CA GLU A 62 -15.73 -3.16 2.04
C GLU A 62 -16.39 -1.78 2.00
N THR A 63 -15.70 -0.74 1.51
CA THR A 63 -16.17 0.65 1.59
C THR A 63 -15.77 1.48 0.36
N ASP A 64 -16.43 2.63 0.17
CA ASP A 64 -16.04 3.62 -0.84
C ASP A 64 -15.19 4.78 -0.28
N LEU A 65 -14.60 4.61 0.92
CA LEU A 65 -13.98 5.73 1.66
C LEU A 65 -12.73 6.31 0.97
N LEU A 66 -12.04 5.52 0.16
CA LEU A 66 -10.79 5.87 -0.52
C LEU A 66 -10.90 5.83 -2.05
N THR A 67 -12.11 5.61 -2.59
CA THR A 67 -12.34 5.50 -4.03
C THR A 67 -11.99 6.83 -4.72
N GLY A 68 -11.16 6.75 -5.77
CA GLY A 68 -10.76 7.91 -6.58
C GLY A 68 -9.64 8.78 -5.99
N MET A 69 -9.03 8.41 -4.86
CA MET A 69 -7.89 9.14 -4.30
C MET A 69 -6.56 8.61 -4.84
N SER A 70 -5.80 9.45 -5.55
CA SER A 70 -4.47 9.10 -6.07
C SER A 70 -3.46 8.84 -4.94
N GLU A 71 -3.68 9.42 -3.75
CA GLU A 71 -2.89 9.18 -2.55
C GLU A 71 -2.94 7.71 -2.10
N THR A 72 -4.05 7.02 -2.33
CA THR A 72 -4.20 5.59 -1.97
C THR A 72 -3.21 4.73 -2.74
N PHE A 73 -2.99 5.05 -4.03
CA PHE A 73 -1.99 4.39 -4.84
C PHE A 73 -0.58 4.63 -4.28
N GLN A 74 -0.28 5.88 -3.89
CA GLN A 74 1.03 6.22 -3.32
C GLN A 74 1.29 5.46 -2.01
N TRP A 75 0.31 5.38 -1.10
CA TRP A 75 0.48 4.61 0.13
C TRP A 75 0.68 3.12 -0.12
N GLN A 76 -0.03 2.53 -1.09
CA GLN A 76 0.19 1.12 -1.46
C GLN A 76 1.58 0.92 -2.08
N TRP A 77 2.02 1.84 -2.93
CA TRP A 77 3.36 1.83 -3.50
C TRP A 77 4.45 1.92 -2.43
N ASP A 78 4.30 2.86 -1.50
CA ASP A 78 5.22 3.06 -0.39
C ASP A 78 5.26 1.84 0.55
N ALA A 79 4.16 1.12 0.72
CA ALA A 79 4.12 -0.13 1.48
C ALA A 79 4.73 -1.33 0.72
N MET A 80 4.63 -1.37 -0.60
CA MET A 80 5.17 -2.48 -1.40
C MET A 80 6.71 -2.55 -1.31
N LEU A 81 7.39 -1.40 -1.30
CA LEU A 81 8.85 -1.34 -1.34
C LEU A 81 9.52 -1.95 -0.10
N PRO A 82 9.11 -1.65 1.15
CA PRO A 82 9.58 -2.36 2.35
C PRO A 82 9.30 -3.85 2.34
N LEU A 83 8.16 -4.31 1.81
CA LEU A 83 7.87 -5.75 1.74
C LEU A 83 8.87 -6.47 0.82
N ILE A 84 9.11 -5.92 -0.37
CA ILE A 84 10.10 -6.46 -1.31
C ILE A 84 11.49 -6.43 -0.67
N GLY A 85 11.89 -5.28 -0.13
CA GLY A 85 13.19 -5.11 0.50
C GLY A 85 13.42 -6.11 1.64
N TYR A 86 12.44 -6.25 2.53
CA TYR A 86 12.49 -7.21 3.64
C TYR A 86 12.59 -8.65 3.15
N LEU A 87 11.81 -9.05 2.14
CA LEU A 87 11.86 -10.42 1.59
C LEU A 87 13.20 -10.76 0.92
N LEU A 88 13.85 -9.76 0.32
CA LEU A 88 15.17 -9.91 -0.29
C LEU A 88 16.28 -9.98 0.76
N ALA A 89 16.19 -9.18 1.83
CA ALA A 89 17.16 -9.15 2.92
C ALA A 89 17.01 -10.36 3.88
N TYR A 90 15.78 -10.81 4.13
CA TYR A 90 15.43 -11.85 5.11
C TYR A 90 14.63 -13.00 4.44
N PRO A 91 15.27 -13.80 3.57
CA PRO A 91 14.58 -14.83 2.79
C PRO A 91 14.08 -16.01 3.65
N ILE A 92 14.63 -16.20 4.85
CA ILE A 92 14.28 -17.26 5.78
C ILE A 92 14.06 -16.63 7.16
N GLY A 93 12.82 -16.61 7.62
CA GLY A 93 12.44 -16.01 8.89
C GLY A 93 10.96 -16.21 9.22
N GLN A 94 10.58 -16.09 10.49
CA GLN A 94 9.20 -16.30 10.95
C GLN A 94 8.23 -15.30 10.32
N PHE A 95 8.67 -14.07 10.05
CA PHE A 95 7.84 -13.02 9.45
C PHE A 95 7.82 -13.04 7.91
N THR A 96 8.76 -13.74 7.27
CA THR A 96 8.89 -13.79 5.80
C THR A 96 7.62 -14.31 5.12
N PHE A 97 6.94 -15.31 5.70
CA PHE A 97 5.68 -15.82 5.15
C PHE A 97 4.57 -14.76 5.17
N VAL A 98 4.45 -14.01 6.28
CA VAL A 98 3.46 -12.94 6.43
C VAL A 98 3.73 -11.81 5.43
N ALA A 99 4.99 -11.37 5.33
CA ALA A 99 5.41 -10.35 4.36
C ALA A 99 5.14 -10.78 2.91
N ARG A 100 5.37 -12.06 2.58
CA ARG A 100 5.08 -12.61 1.26
C ARG A 100 3.58 -12.61 0.95
N LYS A 101 2.75 -13.04 1.90
CA LYS A 101 1.29 -12.99 1.75
C LYS A 101 0.81 -11.56 1.53
N ALA A 102 1.31 -10.61 2.31
CA ALA A 102 0.98 -9.21 2.16
C ALA A 102 1.43 -8.64 0.80
N LEU A 103 2.59 -9.05 0.27
CA LEU A 103 3.00 -8.66 -1.07
C LEU A 103 2.03 -9.15 -2.15
N SER A 104 1.49 -10.38 -2.02
CA SER A 104 0.41 -10.85 -2.90
C SER A 104 -0.86 -10.01 -2.74
N THR A 105 -1.24 -9.66 -1.51
CA THR A 105 -2.37 -8.76 -1.25
C THR A 105 -2.15 -7.36 -1.83
N ALA A 106 -0.92 -6.84 -1.81
CA ALA A 106 -0.56 -5.56 -2.41
C ALA A 106 -0.85 -5.54 -3.92
N MET A 107 -0.60 -6.65 -4.62
CA MET A 107 -0.94 -6.79 -6.04
C MET A 107 -2.46 -6.69 -6.24
N THR A 108 -3.25 -7.39 -5.42
CA THR A 108 -4.71 -7.28 -5.45
C THR A 108 -5.19 -5.85 -5.17
N VAL A 109 -4.56 -5.13 -4.25
CA VAL A 109 -4.88 -3.71 -4.00
C VAL A 109 -4.63 -2.86 -5.25
N PHE A 110 -3.50 -3.04 -5.93
CA PHE A 110 -3.24 -2.33 -7.18
C PHE A 110 -4.29 -2.63 -8.27
N GLU A 111 -4.71 -3.88 -8.40
CA GLU A 111 -5.78 -4.27 -9.34
C GLU A 111 -7.10 -3.56 -9.02
N LEU A 112 -7.50 -3.51 -7.74
CA LEU A 112 -8.69 -2.79 -7.29
C LEU A 112 -8.61 -1.29 -7.60
N LEU A 113 -7.44 -0.69 -7.36
CA LEU A 113 -7.22 0.72 -7.66
C LEU A 113 -7.29 1.01 -9.16
N CYS A 114 -6.65 0.19 -10.00
CA CYS A 114 -6.70 0.32 -11.46
C CYS A 114 -8.13 0.25 -11.98
N LYS A 115 -8.92 -0.71 -11.51
CA LYS A 115 -10.34 -0.84 -11.88
C LYS A 115 -11.16 0.42 -11.52
N ASN A 116 -10.87 1.03 -10.37
CA ASN A 116 -11.52 2.27 -9.96
C ASN A 116 -11.17 3.44 -10.89
N PHE A 117 -9.92 3.51 -11.39
CA PHE A 117 -9.52 4.53 -12.37
C PHE A 117 -10.17 4.33 -13.74
N GLU A 118 -10.30 3.08 -14.20
CA GLU A 118 -10.99 2.74 -15.46
C GLU A 118 -12.47 3.12 -15.40
N ASN A 119 -13.17 2.75 -14.32
CA ASN A 119 -14.57 3.12 -14.11
C ASN A 119 -14.77 4.64 -14.12
N ALA A 120 -13.83 5.41 -13.56
CA ALA A 120 -13.88 6.87 -13.56
C ALA A 120 -13.68 7.45 -14.97
N ALA A 121 -12.76 6.87 -15.77
CA ALA A 121 -12.53 7.28 -17.15
C ALA A 121 -13.76 7.00 -18.04
N ASP A 122 -14.38 5.83 -17.88
CA ASP A 122 -15.59 5.48 -18.62
C ASP A 122 -16.77 6.39 -18.28
N ALA A 123 -16.96 6.71 -17.00
CA ALA A 123 -18.00 7.66 -16.57
C ALA A 123 -17.81 9.05 -17.20
N ALA A 124 -16.58 9.56 -17.28
CA ALA A 124 -16.28 10.84 -17.91
C ALA A 124 -16.61 10.83 -19.42
N ASN A 125 -16.37 9.72 -20.11
CA ASN A 125 -16.68 9.57 -21.53
C ASN A 125 -18.20 9.62 -21.80
N VAL A 126 -19.02 9.06 -20.91
CA VAL A 126 -20.49 9.11 -21.03
C VAL A 126 -21.00 10.55 -20.88
N ASP A 127 -20.46 11.31 -19.94
CA ASP A 127 -20.86 12.72 -19.73
C ASP A 127 -20.54 13.60 -20.96
N LEU A 128 -19.36 13.40 -21.56
CA LEU A 128 -18.96 14.06 -22.80
C LEU A 128 -19.88 13.72 -23.99
N LEU A 129 -20.39 12.48 -24.06
CA LEU A 129 -21.35 12.08 -25.09
C LEU A 129 -22.69 12.79 -24.92
N ILE A 130 -23.15 12.97 -23.68
CA ILE A 130 -24.39 13.69 -23.36
C ILE A 130 -24.26 15.17 -23.74
N ASP A 131 -23.16 15.82 -23.36
CA ASP A 131 -22.93 17.24 -23.67
C ASP A 131 -22.79 17.50 -25.19
N ARG A 132 -22.19 16.56 -25.92
CA ARG A 132 -22.14 16.60 -27.39
C ARG A 132 -23.52 16.50 -28.03
N HIS A 133 -24.42 15.69 -27.49
CA HIS A 133 -25.81 15.64 -27.96
C HIS A 133 -26.59 16.90 -27.62
N ARG A 134 -26.34 17.51 -26.46
CA ARG A 134 -27.02 18.74 -26.04
C ARG A 134 -26.64 19.96 -26.88
N THR A 135 -25.39 20.05 -27.33
CA THR A 135 -24.89 21.16 -28.17
C THR A 135 -25.21 21.01 -29.65
N SER A 136 -25.71 19.85 -30.07
CA SER A 136 -26.19 19.58 -31.44
C SER A 136 -27.68 19.86 -31.68
N LEU A 137 -28.39 20.35 -30.66
CA LEU A 137 -29.78 20.82 -30.69
C LEU A 137 -29.83 22.35 -30.55
#